data_AF-A0AAU3YVC8-F1
#
_entry.id   AF-A0AAU3YVC8-F1
#
_cell.length_a   1.000
_cell.length_b   1.000
_cell.length_c   1.000
_cell.angle_alpha   90.00
_cell.angle_beta   90.00
_cell.angle_gamma   90.00
#
_symmetry.space_group_name_H-M   'P 1'
#
loop_
_entity.id
_entity.type
_entity.pdbx_description
1 polymer ?
#
loop_
_entity_poly.entity_id
_entity_poly.type
_entity_poly.pdbx_seq_one_letter_code
_entity_poly.pdbx_strand_id
1 'polypeptide(L)'
;MTAPTATAPAAADLANLRIEFRHLRGLSDLDRGLQEWHIRILDGDRETGSLQAARCRHHDADNLAERMADHATLCAIVASRLLTPDGGFTAELEEAVEQPGDFLVLDRLAVHAPFDDQMVVTTVVADVIDRLTDNFCAVILPRATPAADAGTKLLAQAGTDLAAEAVCDELLLIDTCLAAPEHAATRARERFATRVQHPHWHLDDEEDEGQPEEEDEGVLTARTIAVLGLAGEELSALAWQEATALGDEPLTPGAAGVFGQLPAITLRRDAQWRRQMARAFDDLTGDLRDKDRNGLEPRCTGEEMALHLMIDHARSITTNRPNAVRRLVTNLPRSHADYDWEGCSDLLFEDHDVLMLFDARLDGMEDKESEVHQAMGMVNLAADEWFEPFHADEPRDPNRGFRN
;
A
#
# COMPACT_ATOMS: atom_id res chain seq x y z
N MET A 1 57.37 12.96 7.77
CA MET A 1 56.04 13.52 7.42
C MET A 1 55.23 12.37 6.86
N THR A 2 54.51 11.67 7.72
CA THR A 2 53.59 10.59 7.36
C THR A 2 52.28 11.24 6.89
N ALA A 3 51.87 10.91 5.66
CA ALA A 3 50.60 11.36 5.10
C ALA A 3 49.43 10.81 5.93
N PRO A 4 48.34 11.58 6.13
CA PRO A 4 47.17 11.08 6.82
C PRO A 4 46.53 10.00 5.94
N THR A 5 46.39 8.81 6.51
CA THR A 5 45.60 7.71 5.96
C THR A 5 44.18 8.22 5.72
N ALA A 6 43.73 8.21 4.46
CA ALA A 6 42.34 8.52 4.13
C ALA A 6 41.45 7.48 4.81
N THR A 7 40.74 7.91 5.85
CA THR A 7 39.63 7.16 6.45
C THR A 7 38.64 6.88 5.33
N ALA A 8 38.33 5.60 5.10
CA ALA A 8 37.26 5.19 4.21
C ALA A 8 35.96 5.93 4.59
N PRO A 9 35.15 6.38 3.62
CA PRO A 9 33.86 6.99 3.93
C PRO A 9 33.06 6.03 4.80
N ALA A 10 32.57 6.52 5.93
CA ALA A 10 31.68 5.74 6.79
C ALA A 10 30.48 5.29 5.95
N ALA A 11 30.16 3.99 6.02
CA ALA A 11 28.99 3.43 5.34
C ALA A 11 27.73 4.20 5.75
N ALA A 12 26.80 4.41 4.81
CA ALA A 12 25.55 5.10 5.07
C ALA A 12 24.77 4.35 6.17
N ASP A 13 24.43 5.05 7.26
CA ASP A 13 23.54 4.51 8.29
C ASP A 13 22.09 4.75 7.88
N LEU A 14 21.55 3.77 7.16
CA LEU A 14 20.22 3.86 6.56
C LEU A 14 19.09 3.79 7.61
N ALA A 15 19.38 3.37 8.84
CA ALA A 15 18.40 3.34 9.93
C ALA A 15 17.96 4.74 10.38
N ASN A 16 18.77 5.77 10.08
CA ASN A 16 18.48 7.16 10.41
C ASN A 16 17.95 7.98 9.23
N LEU A 17 17.78 7.35 8.06
CA LEU A 17 17.27 8.01 6.87
C LEU A 17 15.76 8.24 7.00
N ARG A 18 15.31 9.47 6.80
CA ARG A 18 13.89 9.84 6.76
C ARG A 18 13.63 10.81 5.62
N ILE A 19 12.40 10.83 5.12
CA ILE A 19 11.96 11.84 4.15
C ILE A 19 10.87 12.75 4.73
N GLU A 20 10.97 14.05 4.46
CA GLU A 20 10.00 15.07 4.83
C GLU A 20 9.39 15.72 3.60
N PHE A 21 8.06 15.78 3.53
CA PHE A 21 7.32 16.39 2.42
C PHE A 21 6.96 17.83 2.75
N ARG A 22 7.28 18.75 1.86
CA ARG A 22 6.86 20.16 1.95
C ARG A 22 6.20 20.60 0.67
N HIS A 23 5.00 21.14 0.79
CA HIS A 23 4.29 21.74 -0.34
C HIS A 23 4.87 23.13 -0.63
N LEU A 24 5.26 23.39 -1.89
CA LEU A 24 6.01 24.61 -2.25
C LEU A 24 5.12 25.85 -2.49
N ARG A 25 3.83 25.67 -2.83
CA ARG A 25 2.86 26.78 -2.99
C ARG A 25 1.64 26.58 -2.11
N GLY A 26 1.31 27.52 -1.22
CA GLY A 26 0.13 27.36 -0.34
C GLY A 26 -1.15 27.26 -1.17
N LEU A 27 -1.94 26.19 -0.97
CA LEU A 27 -3.22 25.87 -1.62
C LEU A 27 -4.10 27.11 -1.85
N SER A 28 -3.89 27.80 -2.96
CA SER A 28 -4.72 28.90 -3.41
C SER A 28 -5.58 28.41 -4.58
N ASP A 29 -6.70 29.07 -4.88
CA ASP A 29 -7.53 28.75 -6.05
C ASP A 29 -6.77 28.82 -7.39
N LEU A 30 -5.55 29.39 -7.40
CA LEU A 30 -4.65 29.42 -8.56
C LEU A 30 -3.87 28.11 -8.78
N ASP A 31 -3.86 27.18 -7.82
CA ASP A 31 -3.06 25.92 -7.87
C ASP A 31 -3.89 24.68 -8.23
N ARG A 32 -5.10 24.85 -8.78
CA ARG A 32 -5.90 23.71 -9.25
C ARG A 32 -5.13 22.89 -10.28
N GLY A 33 -5.14 21.57 -10.12
CA GLY A 33 -4.52 20.62 -11.05
C GLY A 33 -3.00 20.48 -11.02
N LEU A 34 -2.22 21.34 -10.36
CA LEU A 34 -0.76 21.17 -10.29
C LEU A 34 -0.21 21.52 -8.90
N GLN A 35 0.37 20.52 -8.24
CA GLN A 35 0.87 20.60 -6.87
C GLN A 35 2.38 20.33 -6.83
N GLU A 36 3.17 21.32 -6.47
CA GLU A 36 4.62 21.20 -6.36
C GLU A 36 5.04 20.75 -4.95
N TRP A 37 5.86 19.71 -4.92
CA TRP A 37 6.39 19.09 -3.71
C TRP A 37 7.91 19.20 -3.66
N HIS A 38 8.41 19.57 -2.49
CA HIS A 38 9.82 19.47 -2.13
C HIS A 38 9.97 18.43 -1.04
N ILE A 39 10.55 17.30 -1.41
CA ILE A 39 10.84 16.18 -0.53
C ILE A 39 12.28 16.31 -0.06
N ARG A 40 12.49 16.44 1.25
CA ARG A 40 13.83 16.52 1.86
C ARG A 40 14.25 15.13 2.32
N ILE A 41 15.46 14.71 1.98
CA ILE A 41 16.07 13.46 2.42
C ILE A 41 16.99 13.81 3.58
N LEU A 42 16.73 13.23 4.75
CA LEU A 42 17.41 13.58 5.99
C LEU A 42 18.08 12.35 6.61
N ASP A 43 19.29 12.55 7.14
CA ASP A 43 20.03 11.65 8.01
C ASP A 43 19.98 12.23 9.43
N GLY A 44 19.09 11.71 10.27
CA GLY A 44 18.68 12.39 11.49
C GLY A 44 18.13 13.79 11.16
N ASP A 45 18.69 14.84 11.77
CA ASP A 45 18.28 16.25 11.52
C ASP A 45 19.00 16.93 10.34
N ARG A 46 19.98 16.25 9.72
CA ARG A 46 20.76 16.83 8.63
C ARG A 46 20.15 16.48 7.28
N GLU A 47 19.94 17.48 6.44
CA GLU A 47 19.54 17.26 5.04
C GLU A 47 20.73 16.77 4.22
N THR A 48 20.54 15.62 3.58
CA THR A 48 21.55 14.92 2.75
C THR A 48 21.17 14.90 1.29
N GLY A 49 19.92 15.23 0.97
CA GLY A 49 19.43 15.42 -0.38
C GLY A 49 18.02 15.98 -0.42
N SER A 50 17.51 16.17 -1.62
CA SER A 50 16.15 16.57 -1.89
C SER A 50 15.68 16.03 -3.24
N LEU A 51 14.38 15.75 -3.34
CA LEU A 51 13.69 15.45 -4.58
C LEU A 51 12.58 16.47 -4.79
N GLN A 52 12.48 17.00 -6.01
CA GLN A 52 11.32 17.77 -6.44
C GLN A 52 10.36 16.89 -7.23
N ALA A 53 9.08 17.01 -6.90
CA ALA A 53 8.02 16.30 -7.59
C ALA A 53 6.85 17.25 -7.88
N ALA A 54 6.07 16.94 -8.91
CA ALA A 54 4.83 17.63 -9.20
C ALA A 54 3.70 16.62 -9.34
N ARG A 55 2.64 16.78 -8.55
CA ARG A 55 1.41 16.01 -8.71
C ARG A 55 0.45 16.80 -9.61
N CYS A 56 0.08 16.22 -10.73
CA CYS A 56 -0.75 16.83 -11.75
C CYS A 56 -2.11 16.14 -11.78
N ARG A 57 -3.19 16.86 -11.47
CA ARG A 57 -4.56 16.34 -11.47
C ARG A 57 -5.28 16.82 -12.71
N HIS A 58 -5.39 15.95 -13.71
CA HIS A 58 -5.93 16.29 -15.03
C HIS A 58 -7.34 16.87 -14.96
N HIS A 59 -8.22 16.24 -14.18
CA HIS A 59 -9.62 16.64 -14.06
C HIS A 59 -9.85 17.93 -13.25
N ASP A 60 -8.84 18.40 -12.53
CA ASP A 60 -8.96 19.59 -11.68
C ASP A 60 -8.59 20.89 -12.43
N ALA A 61 -7.96 20.82 -13.61
CA ALA A 61 -7.53 21.99 -14.37
C ALA A 61 -7.60 21.83 -15.89
N ASP A 62 -8.50 22.60 -16.51
CA ASP A 62 -8.68 22.65 -17.97
C ASP A 62 -7.44 23.14 -18.74
N ASN A 63 -6.45 23.75 -18.06
CA ASN A 63 -5.21 24.24 -18.67
C ASN A 63 -3.95 23.60 -18.06
N LEU A 64 -4.04 22.34 -17.60
CA LEU A 64 -2.92 21.63 -16.99
C LEU A 64 -1.66 21.59 -17.89
N ALA A 65 -1.83 21.35 -19.20
CA ALA A 65 -0.72 21.30 -20.15
C ALA A 65 0.04 22.64 -20.22
N GLU A 66 -0.67 23.77 -20.27
CA GLU A 66 -0.08 25.11 -20.27
C GLU A 66 0.67 25.38 -18.95
N ARG A 67 0.05 25.04 -17.81
CA ARG A 67 0.67 25.18 -16.50
C ARG A 67 1.96 24.38 -16.41
N MET A 68 1.94 23.10 -16.77
CA MET A 68 3.11 22.24 -16.78
C MET A 68 4.21 22.73 -17.74
N ALA A 69 3.83 23.28 -18.90
CA ALA A 69 4.76 23.87 -19.86
C ALA A 69 5.48 25.14 -19.32
N ASP A 70 4.80 25.93 -18.49
CA ASP A 70 5.39 27.09 -17.82
C ASP A 70 6.42 26.70 -16.74
N HIS A 71 6.43 25.45 -16.28
CA HIS A 71 7.47 24.91 -15.40
C HIS A 71 8.69 24.47 -16.22
N ALA A 72 9.79 25.22 -16.15
CA ALA A 72 11.06 24.95 -16.85
C ALA A 72 11.84 23.72 -16.31
N THR A 73 11.22 22.52 -16.42
CA THR A 73 11.64 21.26 -15.79
C THR A 73 11.10 20.05 -16.59
N LEU A 74 11.22 18.83 -16.05
CA LEU A 74 10.61 17.62 -16.61
C LEU A 74 9.09 17.79 -16.87
N CYS A 75 8.38 18.61 -16.09
CA CYS A 75 6.96 18.89 -16.31
C CYS A 75 6.67 19.47 -17.72
N ALA A 76 7.52 20.36 -18.23
CA ALA A 76 7.33 20.90 -19.58
C ALA A 76 7.55 19.84 -20.67
N ILE A 77 8.49 18.92 -20.44
CA ILE A 77 8.71 17.77 -21.33
C ILE A 77 7.45 16.90 -21.32
N VAL A 78 6.95 16.54 -20.13
CA VAL A 78 5.72 15.75 -19.95
C VAL A 78 4.54 16.41 -20.67
N ALA A 79 4.30 17.69 -20.46
CA ALA A 79 3.23 18.42 -21.16
C ALA A 79 3.36 18.36 -22.68
N SER A 80 4.58 18.52 -23.21
CA SER A 80 4.80 18.48 -24.67
C SER A 80 4.71 17.09 -25.29
N ARG A 81 4.89 16.03 -24.49
CA ARG A 81 4.99 14.64 -24.97
C ARG A 81 3.73 13.83 -24.72
N LEU A 82 3.05 14.06 -23.60
CA LEU A 82 1.97 13.21 -23.12
C LEU A 82 0.61 13.91 -23.11
N LEU A 83 0.57 15.23 -23.31
CA LEU A 83 -0.67 16.01 -23.39
C LEU A 83 -0.83 16.64 -24.78
N THR A 84 -2.06 16.69 -25.26
CA THR A 84 -2.40 17.36 -26.52
C THR A 84 -2.56 18.87 -26.29
N PRO A 85 -2.46 19.71 -27.35
CA PRO A 85 -2.61 21.17 -27.21
C PRO A 85 -3.97 21.63 -26.65
N ASP A 86 -5.01 20.81 -26.77
CA ASP A 86 -6.35 21.01 -26.22
C ASP A 86 -6.53 20.45 -24.81
N GLY A 87 -5.46 19.92 -24.19
CA GLY A 87 -5.45 19.46 -22.81
C GLY A 87 -5.88 18.00 -22.61
N GLY A 88 -6.08 17.24 -23.69
CA GLY A 88 -6.31 15.79 -23.64
C GLY A 88 -5.01 14.98 -23.50
N PHE A 89 -5.14 13.66 -23.49
CA PHE A 89 -4.00 12.74 -23.49
C PHE A 89 -3.58 12.40 -24.92
N THR A 90 -2.29 12.15 -25.14
CA THR A 90 -1.82 11.62 -26.42
C THR A 90 -2.12 10.12 -26.52
N ALA A 91 -2.23 9.61 -27.75
CA ALA A 91 -2.48 8.18 -27.97
C ALA A 91 -1.38 7.31 -27.34
N GLU A 92 -0.13 7.77 -27.37
CA GLU A 92 1.00 7.07 -26.76
C GLU A 92 0.85 6.93 -25.24
N LEU A 93 0.25 7.90 -24.57
CA LEU A 93 -0.06 7.81 -23.15
C LEU A 93 -1.25 6.88 -22.91
N GLU A 94 -2.33 7.04 -23.68
CA GLU A 94 -3.54 6.21 -23.55
C GLU A 94 -3.26 4.71 -23.80
N GLU A 95 -2.26 4.38 -24.63
CA GLU A 95 -1.81 3.00 -24.83
C GLU A 95 -0.92 2.49 -23.69
N ALA A 96 -0.23 3.39 -22.98
CA ALA A 96 0.75 3.04 -21.96
C ALA A 96 0.18 2.91 -20.55
N VAL A 97 -1.05 3.37 -20.31
CA VAL A 97 -1.72 3.28 -18.99
C VAL A 97 -3.14 2.76 -19.12
N GLU A 98 -3.58 1.96 -18.16
CA GLU A 98 -4.92 1.38 -18.14
C GLU A 98 -6.00 2.47 -18.00
N GLN A 99 -5.76 3.45 -17.13
CA GLN A 99 -6.64 4.61 -16.93
C GLN A 99 -5.85 5.90 -16.72
N PRO A 100 -5.82 6.80 -17.72
CA PRO A 100 -5.13 8.07 -17.56
C PRO A 100 -5.97 9.03 -16.70
N GLY A 101 -5.41 9.46 -15.57
CA GLY A 101 -6.07 10.36 -14.61
C GLY A 101 -5.09 11.36 -14.01
N ASP A 102 -4.43 10.96 -12.92
CA ASP A 102 -3.43 11.79 -12.24
C ASP A 102 -2.01 11.43 -12.69
N PHE A 103 -1.10 12.41 -12.63
CA PHE A 103 0.32 12.19 -12.84
C PHE A 103 1.13 12.55 -11.59
N LEU A 104 2.21 11.80 -11.37
CA LEU A 104 3.29 12.21 -10.48
C LEU A 104 4.59 12.31 -11.27
N VAL A 105 5.07 13.54 -11.48
CA VAL A 105 6.34 13.78 -12.19
C VAL A 105 7.46 13.90 -11.18
N LEU A 106 8.45 13.00 -11.23
CA LEU A 106 9.66 13.03 -10.39
C LEU A 106 10.80 13.69 -11.17
N ASP A 107 11.14 14.92 -10.82
CA ASP A 107 11.91 15.81 -11.69
C ASP A 107 13.38 15.93 -11.27
N ARG A 108 13.66 16.65 -10.17
CA ARG A 108 15.03 17.01 -9.77
C ARG A 108 15.44 16.35 -8.47
N LEU A 109 16.36 15.40 -8.58
CA LEU A 109 17.04 14.78 -7.46
C LEU A 109 18.41 15.44 -7.24
N ALA A 110 18.66 15.88 -6.02
CA ALA A 110 19.99 16.23 -5.55
C ALA A 110 20.27 15.40 -4.30
N VAL A 111 21.27 14.53 -4.34
CA VAL A 111 21.67 13.71 -3.20
C VAL A 111 23.19 13.68 -3.11
N HIS A 112 23.70 13.63 -1.89
CA HIS A 112 25.13 13.70 -1.62
C HIS A 112 25.63 12.43 -0.94
N ALA A 113 26.88 12.08 -1.22
CA ALA A 113 27.57 10.99 -0.55
C ALA A 113 27.45 11.06 1.00
N PRO A 114 27.25 9.92 1.68
CA PRO A 114 27.24 8.55 1.12
C PRO A 114 25.85 8.09 0.61
N PHE A 115 24.88 8.99 0.48
CA PHE A 115 23.49 8.66 0.13
C PHE A 115 23.19 8.77 -1.38
N ASP A 116 24.16 9.17 -2.20
CA ASP A 116 24.09 9.19 -3.66
C ASP A 116 24.23 7.80 -4.29
N ASP A 117 23.70 6.80 -3.58
CA ASP A 117 23.69 5.40 -3.95
C ASP A 117 22.36 5.05 -4.65
N GLN A 118 22.47 4.17 -5.64
CA GLN A 118 21.33 3.76 -6.46
C GLN A 118 20.19 3.17 -5.63
N MET A 119 20.49 2.30 -4.68
CA MET A 119 19.46 1.64 -3.88
C MET A 119 18.76 2.63 -2.95
N VAL A 120 19.52 3.54 -2.34
CA VAL A 120 18.96 4.60 -1.49
C VAL A 120 17.97 5.44 -2.28
N VAL A 121 18.33 5.83 -3.50
CA VAL A 121 17.44 6.61 -4.37
C VAL A 121 16.22 5.81 -4.78
N THR A 122 16.36 4.54 -5.17
CA THR A 122 15.21 3.67 -5.50
C THR A 122 14.23 3.55 -4.34
N THR A 123 14.72 3.39 -3.11
CA THR A 123 13.87 3.35 -1.90
C THR A 123 13.19 4.69 -1.64
N VAL A 124 13.89 5.81 -1.79
CA VAL A 124 13.30 7.16 -1.64
C VAL A 124 12.22 7.37 -2.69
N VAL A 125 12.47 7.02 -3.94
CA VAL A 125 11.50 7.14 -5.05
C VAL A 125 10.25 6.30 -4.76
N ALA A 126 10.42 5.06 -4.32
CA ALA A 126 9.30 4.19 -3.97
C ALA A 126 8.45 4.77 -2.83
N ASP A 127 9.07 5.28 -1.75
CA ASP A 127 8.35 5.91 -0.62
C ASP A 127 7.68 7.23 -1.01
N VAL A 128 8.20 7.94 -2.02
CA VAL A 128 7.56 9.13 -2.58
C VAL A 128 6.35 8.78 -3.43
N ILE A 129 6.43 7.73 -4.24
CA ILE A 129 5.30 7.20 -5.01
C ILE A 129 4.20 6.80 -4.03
N ASP A 130 4.49 5.89 -3.10
CA ASP A 130 3.55 5.37 -2.10
C ASP A 130 2.76 6.46 -1.35
N ARG A 131 3.38 7.61 -1.06
CA ARG A 131 2.76 8.69 -0.30
C ARG A 131 2.08 9.77 -1.13
N LEU A 132 2.48 9.95 -2.39
CA LEU A 132 1.95 11.03 -3.23
C LEU A 132 0.98 10.53 -4.30
N THR A 133 0.96 9.23 -4.60
CA THR A 133 0.00 8.60 -5.51
C THR A 133 -1.12 7.89 -4.75
N ASP A 134 -2.29 7.84 -5.37
CA ASP A 134 -3.39 6.94 -5.08
C ASP A 134 -3.54 5.93 -6.23
N ASN A 135 -4.53 5.04 -6.16
CA ASN A 135 -4.91 4.20 -7.28
C ASN A 135 -5.24 5.11 -8.49
N PHE A 136 -4.80 4.74 -9.68
CA PHE A 136 -5.01 5.50 -10.94
C PHE A 136 -4.07 6.69 -11.19
N CYS A 137 -2.80 6.56 -10.81
CA CYS A 137 -1.76 7.56 -11.09
C CYS A 137 -0.65 7.04 -12.02
N ALA A 138 -0.27 7.83 -13.02
CA ALA A 138 0.91 7.58 -13.85
C ALA A 138 2.14 8.28 -13.25
N VAL A 139 3.14 7.52 -12.81
CA VAL A 139 4.40 8.08 -12.31
C VAL A 139 5.37 8.25 -13.46
N ILE A 140 5.86 9.47 -13.65
CA ILE A 140 6.77 9.83 -14.73
C ILE A 140 8.16 10.12 -14.19
N LEU A 141 9.17 9.45 -14.74
CA LEU A 141 10.58 9.63 -14.43
C LEU A 141 11.37 9.99 -15.70
N PRO A 142 12.53 10.67 -15.59
CA PRO A 142 13.36 10.95 -16.75
C PRO A 142 14.04 9.66 -17.27
N ARG A 143 14.29 9.59 -18.57
CA ARG A 143 15.28 8.65 -19.13
C ARG A 143 16.67 9.24 -19.08
N ALA A 144 17.65 8.43 -18.70
CA ALA A 144 19.04 8.85 -18.70
C ALA A 144 19.59 8.96 -20.12
N THR A 145 20.01 10.16 -20.51
CA THR A 145 20.89 10.37 -21.66
C THR A 145 22.35 10.33 -21.21
N PRO A 146 23.33 10.07 -22.11
CA PRO A 146 24.75 10.07 -21.74
C PRO A 146 25.20 11.38 -21.06
N ALA A 147 24.61 12.50 -21.47
CA ALA A 147 24.90 13.84 -20.95
C ALA A 147 24.11 14.22 -19.68
N ALA A 148 23.21 13.36 -19.20
CA ALA A 148 22.42 13.62 -18.00
C ALA A 148 23.32 13.78 -16.75
N ASP A 149 22.89 14.65 -15.84
CA ASP A 149 23.53 14.82 -14.54
C ASP A 149 23.34 13.56 -13.65
N ALA A 150 24.05 13.52 -12.53
CA ALA A 150 24.05 12.36 -11.64
C ALA A 150 22.65 12.07 -11.04
N GLY A 151 21.90 13.11 -10.67
CA GLY A 151 20.56 12.95 -10.09
C GLY A 151 19.58 12.39 -11.09
N THR A 152 19.58 12.91 -12.33
CA THR A 152 18.77 12.40 -13.44
C THR A 152 19.11 10.93 -13.75
N LYS A 153 20.40 10.55 -13.71
CA LYS A 153 20.83 9.16 -13.91
C LYS A 153 20.32 8.23 -12.82
N LEU A 154 20.39 8.65 -11.56
CA LEU A 154 19.89 7.88 -10.41
C LEU A 154 18.36 7.74 -10.48
N LEU A 155 17.61 8.79 -10.85
CA LEU A 155 16.17 8.72 -11.05
C LEU A 155 15.77 7.77 -12.19
N ALA A 156 16.46 7.84 -13.33
CA ALA A 156 16.19 6.95 -14.46
C ALA A 156 16.45 5.48 -14.10
N GLN A 157 17.53 5.21 -13.38
CA GLN A 157 17.85 3.87 -12.91
C GLN A 157 16.84 3.41 -11.82
N ALA A 158 16.38 4.31 -10.94
CA ALA A 158 15.33 4.00 -9.98
C ALA A 158 14.02 3.61 -10.66
N GLY A 159 13.64 4.34 -11.73
CA GLY A 159 12.51 3.95 -12.58
C GLY A 159 12.68 2.54 -13.16
N THR A 160 13.86 2.24 -13.70
CA THR A 160 14.18 0.90 -14.24
C THR A 160 14.08 -0.19 -13.16
N ASP A 161 14.61 0.07 -11.96
CA ASP A 161 14.58 -0.86 -10.84
C ASP A 161 13.14 -1.14 -10.36
N LEU A 162 12.26 -0.14 -10.48
CA LEU A 162 10.82 -0.20 -10.18
C LEU A 162 9.97 -0.68 -11.36
N ALA A 163 10.60 -1.20 -12.42
CA ALA A 163 9.96 -1.73 -13.62
C ALA A 163 9.15 -0.68 -14.42
N ALA A 164 9.62 0.57 -14.44
CA ALA A 164 9.07 1.58 -15.33
C ALA A 164 9.33 1.24 -16.80
N GLU A 165 8.32 1.45 -17.64
CA GLU A 165 8.39 1.25 -19.08
C GLU A 165 8.74 2.55 -19.81
N ALA A 166 9.39 2.43 -20.97
CA ALA A 166 9.72 3.60 -21.77
C ALA A 166 8.52 3.99 -22.64
N VAL A 167 7.97 5.18 -22.42
CA VAL A 167 6.88 5.74 -23.25
C VAL A 167 7.44 6.52 -24.43
N CYS A 168 8.59 7.18 -24.23
CA CYS A 168 9.33 7.83 -25.32
C CYS A 168 10.83 7.85 -25.02
N ASP A 169 11.62 8.54 -25.84
CA ASP A 169 13.08 8.64 -25.68
C ASP A 169 13.50 9.42 -24.43
N GLU A 170 12.59 10.20 -23.85
CA GLU A 170 12.88 11.11 -22.74
C GLU A 170 12.23 10.67 -21.41
N LEU A 171 11.22 9.80 -21.44
CA LEU A 171 10.37 9.51 -20.28
C LEU A 171 10.22 8.01 -20.03
N LEU A 172 10.29 7.66 -18.75
CA LEU A 172 9.84 6.40 -18.19
C LEU A 172 8.49 6.61 -17.50
N LEU A 173 7.65 5.59 -17.51
CA LEU A 173 6.33 5.59 -16.90
C LEU A 173 6.14 4.34 -16.04
N ILE A 174 5.55 4.52 -14.86
CA ILE A 174 4.99 3.44 -14.05
C ILE A 174 3.48 3.70 -13.98
N ASP A 175 2.70 2.75 -14.49
CA ASP A 175 1.25 2.77 -14.31
C ASP A 175 0.91 2.12 -12.97
N THR A 176 0.49 2.91 -11.98
CA THR A 176 0.12 2.38 -10.66
C THR A 176 -1.17 1.54 -10.68
N CYS A 177 -1.95 1.56 -11.77
CA CYS A 177 -3.10 0.66 -11.93
C CYS A 177 -2.67 -0.79 -12.12
N LEU A 178 -1.59 -1.02 -12.85
CA LEU A 178 -1.10 -2.34 -13.26
C LEU A 178 0.14 -2.76 -12.46
N ALA A 179 1.02 -1.81 -12.17
CA ALA A 179 2.08 -1.97 -11.20
C ALA A 179 1.51 -1.62 -9.84
N ALA A 180 0.99 -2.62 -9.11
CA ALA A 180 0.60 -2.39 -7.72
C ALA A 180 1.75 -1.65 -6.99
N PRO A 181 1.55 -0.44 -6.45
CA PRO A 181 2.62 0.39 -5.87
C PRO A 181 3.44 -0.38 -4.82
N GLU A 182 2.74 -1.26 -4.11
CA GLU A 182 3.23 -2.26 -3.15
C GLU A 182 4.29 -3.21 -3.75
N HIS A 183 4.11 -3.74 -4.97
CA HIS A 183 5.09 -4.65 -5.55
C HIS A 183 6.42 -3.99 -5.95
N ALA A 184 6.44 -2.71 -6.34
CA ALA A 184 7.68 -2.05 -6.74
C ALA A 184 8.53 -1.66 -5.52
N ALA A 185 7.89 -1.15 -4.47
CA ALA A 185 8.53 -0.84 -3.19
C ALA A 185 8.98 -2.10 -2.44
N THR A 186 8.16 -3.15 -2.41
CA THR A 186 8.49 -4.45 -1.83
C THR A 186 9.66 -5.10 -2.57
N ARG A 187 9.66 -5.17 -3.91
CA ARG A 187 10.81 -5.67 -4.70
C ARG A 187 12.10 -4.88 -4.45
N ALA A 188 12.02 -3.56 -4.28
CA ALA A 188 13.19 -2.73 -3.97
C ALA A 188 13.71 -2.98 -2.54
N ARG A 189 12.82 -3.18 -1.57
CA ARG A 189 13.13 -3.51 -0.17
C ARG A 189 13.67 -4.94 -0.01
N GLU A 190 13.10 -5.92 -0.71
CA GLU A 190 13.58 -7.31 -0.76
C GLU A 190 14.98 -7.39 -1.37
N ARG A 191 15.19 -6.79 -2.55
CA ARG A 191 16.53 -6.73 -3.19
C ARG A 191 17.56 -6.00 -2.33
N PHE A 192 17.12 -5.05 -1.50
CA PHE A 192 17.95 -4.37 -0.51
C PHE A 192 18.31 -5.30 0.67
N ALA A 193 17.34 -6.01 1.24
CA ALA A 193 17.56 -6.98 2.31
C ALA A 193 18.52 -8.11 1.90
N THR A 194 18.34 -8.67 0.70
CA THR A 194 19.21 -9.73 0.16
C THR A 194 20.66 -9.27 -0.05
N ARG A 195 20.89 -7.99 -0.40
CA ARG A 195 22.25 -7.44 -0.64
C ARG A 195 22.96 -6.98 0.64
N VAL A 196 22.24 -6.48 1.64
CA VAL A 196 22.82 -6.09 2.93
C VAL A 196 23.27 -7.33 3.72
N GLN A 197 22.62 -8.48 3.51
CA GLN A 197 23.00 -9.75 4.15
C GLN A 197 24.17 -10.47 3.46
N HIS A 198 24.47 -10.20 2.18
CA HIS A 198 25.56 -10.83 1.45
C HIS A 198 26.37 -9.85 0.59
N PRO A 199 27.42 -9.20 1.14
CA PRO A 199 28.16 -8.17 0.41
C PRO A 199 29.08 -8.72 -0.69
N HIS A 200 29.30 -10.03 -0.79
CA HIS A 200 30.16 -10.63 -1.82
C HIS A 200 29.69 -12.04 -2.18
N TRP A 201 29.00 -12.23 -3.31
CA TRP A 201 29.08 -13.47 -4.07
C TRP A 201 28.99 -13.16 -5.56
N HIS A 202 30.13 -13.32 -6.23
CA HIS A 202 30.18 -13.54 -7.65
C HIS A 202 29.51 -14.88 -7.95
N LEU A 203 28.80 -14.91 -9.09
CA LEU A 203 28.39 -16.12 -9.79
C LEU A 203 29.57 -17.09 -9.85
N ASP A 204 29.43 -18.25 -9.22
CA ASP A 204 29.83 -19.53 -9.78
C ASP A 204 29.09 -20.63 -9.00
N ASP A 205 28.49 -21.54 -9.77
CA ASP A 205 27.76 -22.72 -9.35
C ASP A 205 28.58 -23.58 -8.38
N GLU A 206 27.98 -24.03 -7.27
CA GLU A 206 28.07 -25.42 -6.81
C GLU A 206 27.05 -25.68 -5.69
N GLU A 207 26.38 -26.82 -5.83
CA GLU A 207 25.29 -27.33 -5.01
C GLU A 207 25.73 -27.63 -3.56
N ASP A 208 24.79 -27.40 -2.64
CA ASP A 208 24.52 -28.15 -1.40
C ASP A 208 25.67 -28.34 -0.37
N GLU A 209 25.49 -27.79 0.82
CA GLU A 209 25.50 -28.58 2.07
C GLU A 209 25.13 -27.67 3.27
N GLY A 210 23.89 -27.85 3.76
CA GLY A 210 23.48 -27.75 5.17
C GLY A 210 23.75 -26.45 5.94
N GLN A 211 22.73 -25.59 6.05
CA GLN A 211 22.56 -24.70 7.20
C GLN A 211 21.25 -25.06 7.93
N PRO A 212 21.22 -25.01 9.27
CA PRO A 212 20.07 -25.47 10.04
C PRO A 212 18.88 -24.55 9.77
N GLU A 213 17.72 -25.16 9.54
CA GLU A 213 16.42 -24.50 9.42
C GLU A 213 16.24 -23.52 10.61
N GLU A 214 16.30 -22.21 10.34
CA GLU A 214 15.83 -21.21 11.30
C GLU A 214 14.32 -21.46 11.47
N GLU A 215 13.91 -21.73 12.71
CA GLU A 215 12.51 -22.00 13.06
C GLU A 215 11.61 -20.90 12.48
N ASP A 216 10.68 -21.31 11.63
CA ASP A 216 9.64 -20.53 10.95
C ASP A 216 9.08 -19.41 11.86
N GLU A 217 9.64 -18.20 11.76
CA GLU A 217 9.26 -17.06 12.61
C GLU A 217 7.91 -16.54 12.08
N GLY A 218 6.81 -17.11 12.60
CA GLY A 218 5.47 -16.89 12.06
C GLY A 218 5.07 -15.41 11.93
N VAL A 219 4.43 -15.08 10.80
CA VAL A 219 3.96 -13.75 10.40
C VAL A 219 3.13 -13.03 11.50
N LEU A 220 2.34 -13.78 12.29
CA LEU A 220 1.61 -13.24 13.44
C LEU A 220 2.52 -13.08 14.68
N THR A 221 3.42 -12.12 14.63
CA THR A 221 4.24 -11.75 15.79
C THR A 221 3.38 -11.24 16.95
N ALA A 222 3.90 -11.28 18.18
CA ALA A 222 3.20 -10.75 19.35
C ALA A 222 2.78 -9.26 19.18
N ARG A 223 3.56 -8.49 18.42
CA ARG A 223 3.30 -7.06 18.17
C ARG A 223 2.26 -6.86 17.09
N THR A 224 2.31 -7.65 16.03
CA THR A 224 1.29 -7.71 14.98
C THR A 224 -0.08 -8.05 15.61
N ILE A 225 -0.14 -9.12 16.42
CA ILE A 225 -1.34 -9.54 17.17
C ILE A 225 -1.89 -8.41 18.02
N ALA A 226 -1.03 -7.68 18.74
CA ALA A 226 -1.48 -6.60 19.61
C ALA A 226 -2.14 -5.46 18.83
N VAL A 227 -1.56 -5.06 17.69
CA VAL A 227 -2.13 -3.99 16.86
C VAL A 227 -3.40 -4.45 16.14
N LEU A 228 -3.42 -5.68 15.62
CA LEU A 228 -4.60 -6.28 15.00
C LEU A 228 -5.76 -6.40 16.00
N GLY A 229 -5.46 -6.79 17.24
CA GLY A 229 -6.44 -6.82 18.33
C GLY A 229 -7.01 -5.44 18.65
N LEU A 230 -6.17 -4.39 18.70
CA LEU A 230 -6.65 -3.01 18.85
C LEU A 230 -7.55 -2.59 17.68
N ALA A 231 -7.22 -2.99 16.45
CA ALA A 231 -8.03 -2.69 15.29
C ALA A 231 -9.41 -3.35 15.36
N GLY A 232 -9.47 -4.63 15.74
CA GLY A 232 -10.71 -5.36 15.98
C GLY A 232 -11.56 -4.75 17.10
N GLU A 233 -10.94 -4.30 18.19
CA GLU A 233 -11.64 -3.60 19.28
C GLU A 233 -12.30 -2.29 18.81
N GLU A 234 -11.55 -1.46 18.05
CA GLU A 234 -12.04 -0.18 17.53
C GLU A 234 -13.17 -0.40 16.50
N LEU A 235 -12.99 -1.31 15.54
CA LEU A 235 -13.99 -1.64 14.53
C LEU A 235 -15.25 -2.26 15.14
N SER A 236 -15.10 -3.18 16.09
CA SER A 236 -16.23 -3.75 16.82
C SER A 236 -17.04 -2.65 17.52
N ALA A 237 -16.37 -1.75 18.24
CA ALA A 237 -17.05 -0.66 18.95
C ALA A 237 -17.84 0.25 17.98
N LEU A 238 -17.23 0.61 16.84
CA LEU A 238 -17.87 1.41 15.80
C LEU A 238 -19.06 0.66 15.18
N ALA A 239 -18.89 -0.60 14.80
CA ALA A 239 -19.93 -1.42 14.19
C ALA A 239 -21.14 -1.62 15.11
N TRP A 240 -20.91 -1.84 16.41
CA TRP A 240 -21.99 -1.94 17.40
C TRP A 240 -22.77 -0.64 17.57
N GLN A 241 -22.06 0.50 17.62
CA GLN A 241 -22.69 1.81 17.70
C GLN A 241 -23.53 2.10 16.45
N GLU A 242 -22.96 1.82 15.27
CA GLU A 242 -23.60 2.04 13.99
C GLU A 242 -24.81 1.12 13.78
N ALA A 243 -24.71 -0.17 14.17
CA ALA A 243 -25.81 -1.13 14.07
C ALA A 243 -27.00 -0.71 14.95
N THR A 244 -26.71 -0.14 16.12
CA THR A 244 -27.73 0.40 17.03
C THR A 244 -28.38 1.66 16.45
N ALA A 245 -27.60 2.53 15.82
CA ALA A 245 -28.09 3.77 15.24
C ALA A 245 -28.93 3.55 13.98
N LEU A 246 -28.50 2.66 13.09
CA LEU A 246 -29.18 2.37 11.81
C LEU A 246 -30.40 1.45 11.99
N GLY A 247 -30.36 0.49 12.90
CA GLY A 247 -31.42 -0.53 13.00
C GLY A 247 -31.56 -1.28 11.68
N ASP A 248 -32.78 -1.28 11.11
CA ASP A 248 -33.09 -1.92 9.81
C ASP A 248 -33.02 -0.93 8.62
N GLU A 249 -32.61 0.33 8.86
CA GLU A 249 -32.56 1.34 7.80
C GLU A 249 -31.50 0.98 6.75
N PRO A 250 -31.83 0.95 5.44
CA PRO A 250 -30.85 0.63 4.41
C PRO A 250 -29.86 1.79 4.22
N LEU A 251 -28.62 1.45 3.90
CA LEU A 251 -27.57 2.43 3.57
C LEU A 251 -27.64 2.84 2.10
N THR A 252 -27.22 4.07 1.83
CA THR A 252 -26.97 4.54 0.47
C THR A 252 -25.58 4.12 0.01
N PRO A 253 -25.36 3.90 -1.30
CA PRO A 253 -24.01 3.71 -1.85
C PRO A 253 -23.09 4.86 -1.43
N GLY A 254 -21.85 4.53 -1.02
CA GLY A 254 -20.87 5.51 -0.54
C GLY A 254 -21.15 6.07 0.86
N ALA A 255 -22.01 5.42 1.65
CA ALA A 255 -22.17 5.75 3.07
C ALA A 255 -20.82 5.66 3.79
N ALA A 256 -20.57 6.55 4.74
CA ALA A 256 -19.42 6.44 5.64
C ALA A 256 -19.72 5.45 6.77
N GLY A 257 -18.68 5.00 7.47
CA GLY A 257 -18.81 4.07 8.61
C GLY A 257 -18.26 2.68 8.31
N VAL A 258 -18.45 1.74 9.24
CA VAL A 258 -17.99 0.36 9.06
C VAL A 258 -18.84 -0.34 8.01
N PHE A 259 -20.17 -0.20 8.08
CA PHE A 259 -21.06 -0.84 7.11
C PHE A 259 -21.03 -0.18 5.72
N GLY A 260 -20.56 1.07 5.65
CA GLY A 260 -20.30 1.76 4.38
C GLY A 260 -19.05 1.26 3.63
N GLN A 261 -18.13 0.58 4.32
CA GLN A 261 -16.93 -0.04 3.74
C GLN A 261 -17.21 -1.45 3.22
N LEU A 262 -18.42 -1.97 3.36
CA LEU A 262 -18.78 -3.32 2.92
C LEU A 262 -19.30 -3.31 1.47
N PRO A 263 -19.26 -4.45 0.77
CA PRO A 263 -19.78 -4.59 -0.59
C PRO A 263 -21.24 -4.19 -0.72
N ALA A 264 -21.62 -3.74 -1.93
CA ALA A 264 -22.96 -3.19 -2.20
C ALA A 264 -24.11 -4.14 -1.84
N ILE A 265 -23.89 -5.47 -1.92
CA ILE A 265 -24.86 -6.50 -1.56
C ILE A 265 -25.32 -6.44 -0.09
N THR A 266 -24.52 -5.79 0.77
CA THR A 266 -24.76 -5.67 2.22
C THR A 266 -25.58 -4.43 2.60
N LEU A 267 -25.71 -3.43 1.71
CA LEU A 267 -26.26 -2.11 2.06
C LEU A 267 -27.72 -2.16 2.54
N ARG A 268 -28.48 -3.19 2.14
CA ARG A 268 -29.89 -3.38 2.52
C ARG A 268 -30.10 -4.38 3.66
N ARG A 269 -29.03 -4.88 4.28
CA ARG A 269 -29.13 -5.85 5.37
C ARG A 269 -29.70 -5.20 6.64
N ASP A 270 -30.38 -6.01 7.43
CA ASP A 270 -31.12 -5.57 8.62
C ASP A 270 -30.23 -5.42 9.87
N ALA A 271 -30.84 -5.04 11.00
CA ALA A 271 -30.15 -4.89 12.26
C ALA A 271 -29.51 -6.20 12.75
N GLN A 272 -30.16 -7.35 12.51
CA GLN A 272 -29.66 -8.64 12.98
C GLN A 272 -28.36 -9.00 12.25
N TRP A 273 -28.34 -8.85 10.93
CA TRP A 273 -27.16 -9.09 10.12
C TRP A 273 -26.00 -8.18 10.53
N ARG A 274 -26.27 -6.88 10.73
CA ARG A 274 -25.26 -5.91 11.18
C ARG A 274 -24.67 -6.25 12.54
N ARG A 275 -25.49 -6.78 13.44
CA ARG A 275 -25.02 -7.28 14.75
C ARG A 275 -24.17 -8.54 14.61
N GLN A 276 -24.43 -9.41 13.65
CA GLN A 276 -23.55 -10.54 13.35
C GLN A 276 -22.21 -10.07 12.80
N MET A 277 -22.20 -9.08 11.90
CA MET A 277 -20.96 -8.49 11.41
C MET A 277 -20.16 -7.80 12.51
N ALA A 278 -20.81 -6.99 13.36
CA ALA A 278 -20.18 -6.38 14.53
C ALA A 278 -19.60 -7.45 15.48
N ARG A 279 -20.27 -8.60 15.57
CA ARG A 279 -19.84 -9.74 16.36
C ARG A 279 -18.65 -10.48 15.76
N ALA A 280 -18.51 -10.55 14.44
CA ALA A 280 -17.35 -11.17 13.82
C ALA A 280 -16.03 -10.52 14.28
N PHE A 281 -15.99 -9.18 14.39
CA PHE A 281 -14.84 -8.46 14.97
C PHE A 281 -14.55 -8.87 16.43
N ASP A 282 -15.59 -9.02 17.25
CA ASP A 282 -15.46 -9.46 18.64
C ASP A 282 -14.90 -10.89 18.74
N ASP A 283 -15.40 -11.80 17.89
CA ASP A 283 -14.99 -13.20 17.88
C ASP A 283 -13.51 -13.32 17.45
N LEU A 284 -13.09 -12.66 16.36
CA LEU A 284 -11.70 -12.62 15.91
C LEU A 284 -10.76 -11.95 16.94
N THR A 285 -11.21 -10.85 17.56
CA THR A 285 -10.45 -10.19 18.63
C THR A 285 -10.31 -11.11 19.85
N GLY A 286 -11.33 -11.89 20.15
CA GLY A 286 -11.29 -12.92 21.20
C GLY A 286 -10.25 -13.99 20.89
N ASP A 287 -10.23 -14.47 19.65
CA ASP A 287 -9.27 -15.48 19.20
C ASP A 287 -7.82 -15.01 19.28
N LEU A 288 -7.55 -13.76 18.88
CA LEU A 288 -6.23 -13.15 19.00
C LEU A 288 -5.71 -13.08 20.45
N ARG A 289 -6.61 -13.09 21.44
CA ARG A 289 -6.27 -13.06 22.86
C ARG A 289 -6.13 -14.45 23.46
N ASP A 290 -6.67 -15.47 22.80
CA ASP A 290 -6.59 -16.85 23.26
C ASP A 290 -5.22 -17.43 22.93
N LYS A 291 -4.37 -17.53 23.95
CA LYS A 291 -3.00 -18.03 23.81
C LYS A 291 -2.93 -19.54 23.58
N ASP A 292 -4.04 -20.25 23.82
CA ASP A 292 -4.13 -21.69 23.63
C ASP A 292 -4.58 -22.04 22.20
N ARG A 293 -4.93 -21.05 21.37
CA ARG A 293 -5.35 -21.23 19.97
C ARG A 293 -4.16 -21.09 19.02
N ASN A 294 -3.99 -22.05 18.11
CA ASN A 294 -2.91 -22.12 17.12
C ASN A 294 -3.18 -21.24 15.88
N GLY A 295 -3.46 -19.96 16.08
CA GLY A 295 -3.62 -18.99 14.99
C GLY A 295 -5.03 -18.43 14.84
N LEU A 296 -5.14 -17.47 13.92
CA LEU A 296 -6.39 -16.80 13.57
C LEU A 296 -6.90 -17.38 12.24
N GLU A 297 -8.09 -17.97 12.29
CA GLU A 297 -8.70 -18.62 11.13
C GLU A 297 -10.17 -18.21 11.08
N PRO A 298 -10.58 -17.44 10.05
CA PRO A 298 -11.97 -17.12 9.80
C PRO A 298 -12.80 -18.37 9.57
N ARG A 299 -13.98 -18.46 10.20
CA ARG A 299 -14.85 -19.65 10.09
C ARG A 299 -16.00 -19.48 9.11
N CYS A 300 -16.19 -18.27 8.59
CA CYS A 300 -17.23 -17.90 7.64
C CYS A 300 -16.85 -16.60 6.90
N THR A 301 -17.54 -16.31 5.80
CA THR A 301 -17.27 -15.14 4.93
C THR A 301 -17.36 -13.82 5.68
N GLY A 302 -18.24 -13.72 6.68
CA GLY A 302 -18.37 -12.53 7.53
C GLY A 302 -17.15 -12.31 8.43
N GLU A 303 -16.52 -13.38 8.91
CA GLU A 303 -15.25 -13.30 9.65
C GLU A 303 -14.09 -12.97 8.71
N GLU A 304 -14.08 -13.51 7.50
CA GLU A 304 -13.07 -13.21 6.49
C GLU A 304 -13.08 -11.73 6.13
N MET A 305 -14.26 -11.19 5.79
CA MET A 305 -14.45 -9.75 5.54
C MET A 305 -14.08 -8.90 6.76
N ALA A 306 -14.44 -9.35 7.97
CA ALA A 306 -14.06 -8.63 9.19
C ALA A 306 -12.54 -8.59 9.38
N LEU A 307 -11.84 -9.69 9.09
CA LEU A 307 -10.40 -9.77 9.18
C LEU A 307 -9.70 -8.86 8.16
N HIS A 308 -10.20 -8.78 6.93
CA HIS A 308 -9.71 -7.81 5.94
C HIS A 308 -9.79 -6.37 6.46
N LEU A 309 -10.96 -5.96 6.96
CA LEU A 309 -11.14 -4.64 7.54
C LEU A 309 -10.25 -4.42 8.78
N MET A 310 -10.03 -5.45 9.60
CA MET A 310 -9.11 -5.38 10.74
C MET A 310 -7.66 -5.16 10.31
N ILE A 311 -7.18 -5.86 9.27
CA ILE A 311 -5.82 -5.70 8.74
C ILE A 311 -5.64 -4.30 8.16
N ASP A 312 -6.59 -3.82 7.36
CA ASP A 312 -6.55 -2.47 6.78
C ASP A 312 -6.56 -1.38 7.86
N HIS A 313 -7.39 -1.53 8.88
CA HIS A 313 -7.43 -0.58 10.00
C HIS A 313 -6.16 -0.67 10.87
N ALA A 314 -5.61 -1.87 11.07
CA ALA A 314 -4.33 -2.06 11.76
C ALA A 314 -3.17 -1.38 11.02
N ARG A 315 -3.12 -1.53 9.69
CA ARG A 315 -2.18 -0.82 8.80
C ARG A 315 -2.31 0.70 8.98
N SER A 316 -3.54 1.23 8.95
CA SER A 316 -3.80 2.65 9.21
C SER A 316 -3.34 3.09 10.61
N ILE A 317 -3.56 2.29 11.65
CA ILE A 317 -3.08 2.58 13.01
C ILE A 317 -1.55 2.63 13.05
N THR A 318 -0.85 1.69 12.39
CA THR A 318 0.62 1.68 12.33
C THR A 318 1.20 2.92 11.66
N THR A 319 0.62 3.34 10.54
CA THR A 319 1.09 4.49 9.76
C THR A 319 0.70 5.81 10.42
N ASN A 320 -0.55 5.96 10.83
CA ASN A 320 -1.11 7.25 11.24
C ASN A 320 -0.99 7.52 12.75
N ARG A 321 -0.81 6.47 13.57
CA ARG A 321 -0.76 6.57 15.05
C ARG A 321 0.49 5.90 15.65
N PRO A 322 1.72 6.19 15.16
CA PRO A 322 2.94 5.46 15.56
C PRO A 322 3.26 5.58 17.05
N ASN A 323 2.91 6.70 17.70
CA ASN A 323 3.07 6.86 19.14
C ASN A 323 2.10 5.98 19.95
N ALA A 324 0.90 5.71 19.44
CA ALA A 324 -0.05 4.80 20.07
C ALA A 324 0.45 3.36 19.95
N VAL A 325 0.92 2.97 18.76
CA VAL A 325 1.54 1.65 18.53
C VAL A 325 2.74 1.44 19.43
N ARG A 326 3.68 2.39 19.49
CA ARG A 326 4.85 2.27 20.37
C ARG A 326 4.46 2.01 21.82
N ARG A 327 3.41 2.69 22.34
CA ARG A 327 2.90 2.45 23.70
C ARG A 327 2.27 1.06 23.84
N LEU A 328 1.46 0.66 22.87
CA LEU A 328 0.79 -0.63 22.86
C LEU A 328 1.79 -1.79 22.92
N VAL A 329 2.86 -1.71 22.15
CA VAL A 329 3.85 -2.80 22.01
C VAL A 329 5.08 -2.67 22.89
N THR A 330 5.12 -1.70 23.82
CA THR A 330 6.34 -1.34 24.58
C THR A 330 7.01 -2.54 25.26
N ASN A 331 6.23 -3.50 25.76
CA ASN A 331 6.72 -4.66 26.51
C ASN A 331 6.67 -5.98 25.72
N LEU A 332 6.42 -5.93 24.41
CA LEU A 332 6.34 -7.11 23.56
C LEU A 332 7.67 -7.34 22.83
N PRO A 333 8.06 -8.62 22.61
CA PRO A 333 9.27 -8.94 21.86
C PRO A 333 9.21 -8.35 20.45
N ARG A 334 10.37 -7.92 19.93
CA ARG A 334 10.51 -7.47 18.54
C ARG A 334 10.79 -8.68 17.65
N SER A 335 10.15 -8.73 16.49
CA SER A 335 10.55 -9.58 15.39
C SER A 335 10.74 -8.74 14.13
N HIS A 336 11.46 -9.27 13.16
CA HIS A 336 11.62 -8.67 11.85
C HIS A 336 10.33 -8.73 11.02
N ALA A 337 9.44 -9.69 11.33
CA ALA A 337 8.10 -9.82 10.75
C ALA A 337 7.03 -8.93 11.44
N ASP A 338 7.44 -8.05 12.37
CA ASP A 338 6.52 -7.11 13.03
C ASP A 338 5.78 -6.26 11.95
N TYR A 339 4.45 -6.34 11.95
CA TYR A 339 3.56 -5.58 11.06
C TYR A 339 3.71 -5.91 9.57
N ASP A 340 4.13 -7.12 9.24
CA ASP A 340 4.00 -7.67 7.89
C ASP A 340 2.51 -7.95 7.58
N TRP A 341 1.78 -6.89 7.25
CA TRP A 341 0.35 -6.96 6.96
C TRP A 341 0.05 -7.71 5.65
N GLU A 342 1.00 -7.74 4.72
CA GLU A 342 0.91 -8.50 3.46
C GLU A 342 1.04 -9.99 3.75
N GLY A 343 2.09 -10.40 4.47
CA GLY A 343 2.21 -11.78 4.94
C GLY A 343 1.02 -12.22 5.79
N CYS A 344 0.39 -11.31 6.55
CA CYS A 344 -0.85 -11.63 7.28
C CYS A 344 -2.02 -11.92 6.33
N SER A 345 -2.12 -11.18 5.23
CA SER A 345 -3.14 -11.40 4.20
C SER A 345 -2.92 -12.71 3.45
N ASP A 346 -1.67 -13.13 3.27
CA ASP A 346 -1.35 -14.39 2.59
C ASP A 346 -1.51 -15.61 3.51
N LEU A 347 -1.18 -15.46 4.81
CA LEU A 347 -1.20 -16.58 5.75
C LEU A 347 -2.58 -16.85 6.37
N LEU A 348 -3.39 -15.81 6.59
CA LEU A 348 -4.63 -15.93 7.38
C LEU A 348 -5.87 -16.22 6.55
N PHE A 349 -5.72 -16.32 5.24
CA PHE A 349 -6.79 -16.50 4.28
C PHE A 349 -6.46 -17.67 3.36
N GLU A 350 -7.43 -18.56 3.12
CA GLU A 350 -7.27 -19.63 2.11
C GLU A 350 -7.40 -19.07 0.68
N ASP A 351 -8.28 -18.08 0.51
CA ASP A 351 -8.49 -17.31 -0.71
C ASP A 351 -8.94 -15.87 -0.37
N HIS A 352 -9.12 -15.04 -1.41
CA HIS A 352 -9.55 -13.65 -1.28
C HIS A 352 -10.85 -13.38 -2.05
N ASP A 353 -11.65 -14.42 -2.28
CA ASP A 353 -12.81 -14.35 -3.18
C ASP A 353 -13.88 -13.37 -2.66
N VAL A 354 -13.96 -13.18 -1.34
CA VAL A 354 -14.89 -12.20 -0.74
C VAL A 354 -14.61 -10.76 -1.21
N LEU A 355 -13.37 -10.43 -1.59
CA LEU A 355 -13.00 -9.10 -2.08
C LEU A 355 -13.51 -8.85 -3.50
N MET A 356 -13.81 -9.89 -4.27
CA MET A 356 -14.39 -9.76 -5.61
C MET A 356 -15.79 -9.12 -5.57
N LEU A 357 -16.49 -9.18 -4.44
CA LEU A 357 -17.81 -8.55 -4.23
C LEU A 357 -17.77 -7.01 -4.32
N PHE A 358 -16.58 -6.40 -4.30
CA PHE A 358 -16.42 -4.95 -4.51
C PHE A 358 -16.35 -4.57 -6.00
N ASP A 359 -16.10 -5.52 -6.90
CA ASP A 359 -16.04 -5.26 -8.34
C ASP A 359 -17.45 -5.31 -8.96
N ALA A 360 -17.97 -4.13 -9.32
CA ALA A 360 -19.28 -4.01 -9.96
C ALA A 360 -19.41 -4.78 -11.29
N ARG A 361 -18.29 -5.17 -11.91
CA ARG A 361 -18.29 -6.01 -13.13
C ARG A 361 -18.66 -7.46 -12.83
N LEU A 362 -18.53 -7.88 -11.57
CA LEU A 362 -18.81 -9.21 -11.08
C LEU A 362 -20.14 -9.29 -10.31
N ASP A 363 -20.96 -8.23 -10.34
CA ASP A 363 -22.29 -8.22 -9.76
C ASP A 363 -23.11 -9.46 -10.17
N GLY A 364 -23.64 -10.19 -9.18
CA GLY A 364 -24.36 -11.44 -9.38
C GLY A 364 -23.50 -12.69 -9.22
N MET A 365 -22.18 -12.57 -9.00
CA MET A 365 -21.30 -13.71 -8.67
C MET A 365 -21.66 -14.38 -7.34
N GLU A 366 -22.37 -13.68 -6.45
CA GLU A 366 -22.88 -14.24 -5.21
C GLU A 366 -24.04 -15.23 -5.43
N ASP A 367 -24.67 -15.22 -6.61
CA ASP A 367 -25.70 -16.18 -6.99
C ASP A 367 -25.08 -17.56 -7.29
N LYS A 368 -25.48 -18.55 -6.50
CA LYS A 368 -25.07 -19.97 -6.63
C LYS A 368 -25.39 -20.58 -7.99
N GLU A 369 -26.38 -20.04 -8.68
CA GLU A 369 -26.78 -20.49 -10.01
C GLU A 369 -25.95 -19.82 -11.13
N SER A 370 -25.09 -18.85 -10.81
CA SER A 370 -24.24 -18.19 -11.81
C SER A 370 -23.08 -19.09 -12.26
N GLU A 371 -22.73 -19.00 -13.55
CA GLU A 371 -21.62 -19.79 -14.12
C GLU A 371 -20.28 -19.45 -13.46
N VAL A 372 -20.07 -18.19 -13.05
CA VAL A 372 -18.85 -17.74 -12.37
C VAL A 372 -18.71 -18.40 -11.00
N HIS A 373 -19.77 -18.37 -10.19
CA HIS A 373 -19.79 -18.98 -8.87
C HIS A 373 -19.48 -20.48 -8.92
N GLN A 374 -20.12 -21.19 -9.87
CA GLN A 374 -19.92 -22.63 -10.05
C GLN A 374 -18.54 -22.97 -10.61
N ALA A 375 -18.01 -22.15 -11.52
CA ALA A 375 -16.70 -22.39 -12.14
C ALA A 375 -15.55 -22.15 -11.16
N MET A 376 -15.69 -21.17 -10.25
CA MET A 376 -14.66 -20.83 -9.25
C MET A 376 -14.79 -21.63 -7.95
N GLY A 377 -15.90 -22.35 -7.75
CA GLY A 377 -16.11 -23.15 -6.55
C GLY A 377 -16.36 -22.33 -5.29
N MET A 378 -16.86 -21.10 -5.46
CA MET A 378 -17.14 -20.15 -4.39
C MET A 378 -18.20 -20.69 -3.43
N VAL A 379 -18.11 -20.29 -2.16
CA VAL A 379 -19.03 -20.73 -1.12
C VAL A 379 -19.46 -19.53 -0.28
N ASN A 380 -20.76 -19.47 0.06
CA ASN A 380 -21.35 -18.52 1.02
C ASN A 380 -21.17 -17.01 0.72
N LEU A 381 -20.95 -16.63 -0.53
CA LEU A 381 -20.79 -15.22 -0.93
C LEU A 381 -22.10 -14.39 -0.88
N ALA A 382 -23.26 -15.05 -0.91
CA ALA A 382 -24.54 -14.37 -0.73
C ALA A 382 -24.62 -13.77 0.69
N ALA A 383 -25.04 -12.51 0.80
CA ALA A 383 -25.02 -11.80 2.09
C ALA A 383 -25.74 -12.54 3.22
N ASP A 384 -26.81 -13.29 2.93
CA ASP A 384 -27.56 -14.06 3.93
C ASP A 384 -26.81 -15.29 4.46
N GLU A 385 -25.77 -15.72 3.75
CA GLU A 385 -24.96 -16.91 4.03
C GLU A 385 -23.62 -16.57 4.66
N TRP A 386 -23.27 -15.28 4.77
CA TRP A 386 -21.96 -14.84 5.27
C TRP A 386 -21.59 -15.39 6.65
N PHE A 387 -22.58 -15.75 7.47
CA PHE A 387 -22.36 -16.28 8.81
C PHE A 387 -22.60 -17.79 8.91
N GLU A 388 -22.80 -18.46 7.77
CA GLU A 388 -22.76 -19.92 7.68
C GLU A 388 -21.31 -20.40 7.72
N PRO A 389 -21.01 -21.45 8.51
CA PRO A 389 -19.64 -21.91 8.66
C PRO A 389 -19.12 -22.54 7.36
N PHE A 390 -17.85 -22.30 7.03
CA PHE A 390 -17.15 -22.97 5.94
C PHE A 390 -17.07 -24.49 6.16
N HIS A 391 -16.76 -24.87 7.42
CA HIS A 391 -16.68 -26.26 7.87
C HIS A 391 -17.77 -26.57 8.90
N ALA A 392 -18.61 -27.55 8.62
CA ALA A 392 -19.76 -27.90 9.46
C ALA A 392 -19.37 -28.39 10.86
N ASP A 393 -18.14 -28.85 11.05
CA ASP A 393 -17.56 -29.35 12.30
C ASP A 393 -16.91 -28.26 13.15
N GLU A 394 -16.74 -27.04 12.63
CA GLU A 394 -16.09 -25.94 13.36
C GLU A 394 -16.95 -24.67 13.57
N PRO A 395 -18.27 -24.76 13.80
CA PRO A 395 -19.10 -23.56 13.98
C PRO A 395 -18.71 -22.77 15.24
N ARG A 396 -18.94 -21.46 15.21
CA ARG A 396 -18.93 -20.64 16.43
C ARG A 396 -20.03 -21.10 17.39
N ASP A 397 -19.81 -20.99 18.70
CA ASP A 397 -20.84 -21.29 19.71
C ASP A 397 -22.11 -20.46 19.44
N PRO A 398 -23.28 -21.07 19.19
CA PRO A 398 -24.50 -20.33 18.92
C PRO A 398 -25.01 -19.52 20.12
N ASN A 399 -24.57 -19.83 21.35
CA ASN A 399 -25.01 -19.15 22.58
C ASN A 399 -24.13 -17.97 22.98
N ARG A 400 -23.17 -17.60 22.13
CA ARG A 400 -22.17 -16.57 22.42
C ARG A 400 -22.75 -15.14 22.58
N GLY A 401 -23.98 -14.90 22.11
CA GLY A 401 -24.91 -13.79 22.44
C GLY A 401 -24.41 -12.35 22.21
N PHE A 402 -25.23 -11.43 21.69
CA PHE A 402 -24.76 -10.08 21.33
C PHE A 402 -24.39 -9.16 22.52
N ARG A 403 -23.60 -8.10 22.27
CA ARG A 403 -23.39 -7.03 23.26
C ARG A 403 -24.75 -6.41 23.61
N ASN A 404 -24.98 -6.16 24.90
CA ASN A 404 -26.23 -5.58 25.41
C ASN A 404 -26.28 -4.06 25.26
#